data_AF-A0A915AL47-F1
#
_entry.id   AF-A0A915AL47-F1
#
_cell.length_a   1.000
_cell.length_b   1.000
_cell.length_c   1.000
_cell.angle_alpha   90.00
_cell.angle_beta   90.00
_cell.angle_gamma   90.00
#
_symmetry.space_group_name_H-M   'P 1'
#
loop_
_entity.id
_entity.type
_entity.pdbx_description
1 polymer ?
#
loop_
_entity_poly.entity_id
_entity_poly.type
_entity_poly.pdbx_seq_one_letter_code
_entity_poly.pdbx_strand_id
1 'polypeptide(L)'
;MRLMFEASCDGATVIRPLFFEFPNDDAAHQNDFQFMWGPAILIAPVLAEGTKLVYAYLPRNATWYSLRDDFGVKAQSGFSFFSAPLDRLPPVFLRGGYIIPRQRGGQTTAATRQRPFQLVIAVENSKSFGKLIWDDGESIVENFDQHDYVELHFNFTMNDTASQLILSLVKSASSLTVPNITSASILG
;
A
#
# COMPACT_ATOMS: atom_id res chain seq x y z
N MET A 1 -6.12 5.64 5.89
CA MET A 1 -5.98 5.96 7.33
C MET A 1 -5.29 4.89 8.15
N ARG A 2 -5.29 3.61 7.74
CA ARG A 2 -4.64 2.51 8.47
C ARG A 2 -3.25 2.83 9.03
N LEU A 3 -2.30 3.30 8.22
CA LEU A 3 -0.92 3.50 8.69
C LEU A 3 -0.82 4.57 9.77
N MET A 4 -1.58 5.66 9.66
CA MET A 4 -1.62 6.71 10.66
C MET A 4 -2.26 6.22 11.95
N PHE A 5 -3.31 5.41 11.85
CA PHE A 5 -3.96 4.76 12.98
C PHE A 5 -3.00 3.80 13.71
N GLU A 6 -2.30 2.92 12.99
CA GLU A 6 -1.30 2.02 13.58
C GLU A 6 -0.13 2.79 14.20
N ALA A 7 0.28 3.91 13.58
CA ALA A 7 1.31 4.76 14.14
C ALA A 7 0.88 5.42 15.46
N SER A 8 -0.36 5.87 15.57
CA SER A 8 -0.88 6.49 16.80
C SER A 8 -1.12 5.50 17.93
N CYS A 9 -1.54 4.27 17.61
CA CYS A 9 -1.80 3.23 18.62
C CYS A 9 -0.53 2.52 19.08
N ASP A 10 0.31 2.11 18.13
CA ASP A 10 1.38 1.13 18.40
C ASP A 10 2.79 1.71 18.18
N GLY A 11 2.91 2.99 17.79
CA GLY A 11 4.19 3.60 17.44
C GLY A 11 4.80 3.09 16.14
N ALA A 12 4.00 2.45 15.28
CA ALA A 12 4.43 2.02 13.97
C ALA A 12 4.85 3.20 13.07
N THR A 13 5.71 2.95 12.09
CA THR A 13 6.15 3.98 11.15
C THR A 13 5.24 4.08 9.93
N VAL A 14 4.99 5.31 9.45
CA VAL A 14 4.23 5.54 8.21
C VAL A 14 5.18 5.55 7.01
N ILE A 15 6.16 6.46 7.03
CA ILE A 15 7.28 6.47 6.09
C ILE A 15 8.40 5.65 6.72
N ARG A 16 8.92 4.66 6.00
CA ARG A 16 9.91 3.72 6.52
C ARG A 16 11.13 3.66 5.60
N PRO A 17 12.35 3.57 6.16
CA PRO A 17 13.50 3.15 5.36
C PRO A 17 13.35 1.68 4.96
N LEU A 18 14.04 1.27 3.89
CA LEU A 18 13.89 -0.10 3.38
C LEU A 18 14.33 -1.16 4.39
N PHE A 19 15.40 -0.92 5.15
CA PHE A 19 15.93 -1.90 6.09
C PHE A 19 14.96 -2.29 7.23
N PHE A 20 13.90 -1.51 7.48
CA PHE A 20 12.84 -1.90 8.42
C PHE A 20 12.07 -3.13 7.92
N GLU A 21 11.85 -3.21 6.61
CA GLU A 21 11.13 -4.32 5.97
C GLU A 21 12.07 -5.41 5.45
N PHE A 22 13.34 -5.06 5.27
CA PHE A 22 14.39 -5.91 4.69
C PHE A 22 15.68 -5.87 5.54
N PRO A 23 15.64 -6.29 6.81
CA PRO A 23 16.76 -6.11 7.74
C PRO A 23 18.00 -6.95 7.41
N ASN A 24 17.85 -8.00 6.60
CA ASN A 24 18.93 -8.91 6.21
C ASN A 24 19.49 -8.57 4.80
N ASP A 25 19.14 -7.41 4.24
CA ASP A 25 19.55 -6.98 2.91
C ASP A 25 20.49 -5.78 3.02
N ASP A 26 21.79 -5.99 2.84
CA ASP A 26 22.81 -4.93 2.96
C ASP A 26 22.55 -3.75 2.03
N ALA A 27 21.99 -3.98 0.84
CA ALA A 27 21.66 -2.92 -0.10
C ALA A 27 20.47 -2.08 0.39
N ALA A 28 19.56 -2.66 1.20
CA ALA A 28 18.48 -1.92 1.85
C ALA A 28 18.98 -1.02 2.99
N HIS A 29 20.05 -1.41 3.68
CA HIS A 29 20.69 -0.59 4.73
C HIS A 29 21.45 0.61 4.16
N GLN A 30 22.05 0.46 2.98
CA GLN A 30 22.84 1.52 2.34
C GLN A 30 21.99 2.49 1.49
N ASN A 31 20.68 2.27 1.38
CA ASN A 31 19.83 3.05 0.50
C ASN A 31 19.07 4.15 1.25
N ASP A 32 19.50 5.38 1.01
CA ASP A 32 18.92 6.59 1.61
C ASP A 32 18.13 7.44 0.60
N PHE A 33 18.02 6.98 -0.65
CA PHE A 33 17.45 7.76 -1.76
C PHE A 33 16.01 7.38 -2.12
N GLN A 34 15.47 6.34 -1.49
CA GLN A 34 14.11 5.85 -1.70
C GLN A 34 13.53 5.37 -0.37
N PHE A 35 12.20 5.28 -0.29
CA PHE A 35 11.53 4.94 0.96
C PHE A 35 10.28 4.09 0.73
N MET A 36 9.82 3.48 1.82
CA MET A 36 8.58 2.73 1.86
C MET A 36 7.45 3.55 2.50
N TRP A 37 6.23 3.40 1.97
CA TRP A 37 5.01 3.85 2.62
C TRP A 37 4.29 2.64 3.23
N GLY A 38 4.39 2.54 4.55
CA GLY A 38 4.11 1.30 5.27
C GLY A 38 5.02 0.17 4.78
N PRO A 39 4.57 -1.08 4.84
CA PRO A 39 5.37 -2.23 4.41
C PRO A 39 5.24 -2.56 2.91
N ALA A 40 4.34 -1.87 2.19
CA ALA A 40 3.80 -2.36 0.93
C ALA A 40 4.15 -1.51 -0.30
N ILE A 41 4.36 -0.20 -0.18
CA ILE A 41 4.61 0.66 -1.33
C ILE A 41 6.02 1.19 -1.27
N LEU A 42 6.81 1.00 -2.33
CA LEU A 42 8.15 1.60 -2.49
C LEU A 42 8.05 2.81 -3.42
N ILE A 43 8.65 3.93 -3.01
CA ILE A 43 8.70 5.17 -3.78
C ILE A 43 10.17 5.53 -4.02
N ALA A 44 10.57 5.64 -5.29
CA ALA A 44 11.91 6.06 -5.70
C ALA A 44 11.84 7.45 -6.38
N PRO A 45 12.06 8.55 -5.64
CA PRO A 45 11.96 9.89 -6.17
C PRO A 45 13.08 10.23 -7.17
N VAL A 46 12.83 11.23 -8.03
CA VAL A 46 13.85 11.84 -8.89
C VAL A 46 14.59 12.90 -8.10
N LEU A 47 15.88 12.70 -7.84
CA LEU A 47 16.68 13.60 -6.97
C LEU A 47 17.74 14.41 -7.73
N ALA A 48 18.04 14.06 -8.98
CA ALA A 48 19.01 14.75 -9.82
C ALA A 48 18.30 15.63 -10.85
N GLU A 49 18.78 16.85 -11.05
CA GLU A 49 18.25 17.76 -12.06
C GLU A 49 18.45 17.21 -13.47
N GLY A 50 17.46 17.40 -14.34
CA GLY A 50 17.54 17.06 -15.77
C GLY A 50 17.53 15.57 -16.12
N THR A 51 17.52 14.67 -15.12
CA THR A 51 17.42 13.24 -15.39
C THR A 51 16.00 12.82 -15.77
N LYS A 52 15.90 11.81 -16.63
CA LYS A 52 14.66 11.10 -16.96
C LYS A 52 14.69 9.65 -16.50
N LEU A 53 15.72 9.27 -15.75
CA LEU A 53 15.95 7.93 -15.22
C LEU A 53 16.29 8.03 -13.74
N VAL A 54 15.72 7.12 -12.96
CA VAL A 54 16.06 6.92 -11.55
C VAL A 54 16.76 5.57 -11.42
N TYR A 55 17.95 5.56 -10.84
CA TYR A 55 18.61 4.32 -10.43
C TYR A 55 18.08 3.94 -9.04
N ALA A 56 17.29 2.86 -8.98
CA ALA A 56 16.61 2.45 -7.75
C ALA A 56 16.88 0.98 -7.45
N TYR A 57 16.77 0.62 -6.18
CA TYR A 57 16.93 -0.74 -5.69
C TYR A 57 15.59 -1.36 -5.33
N LEU A 58 15.20 -2.47 -5.92
CA LEU A 58 14.02 -3.21 -5.49
C LEU A 58 14.48 -4.48 -4.75
N PRO A 59 14.24 -4.62 -3.43
CA PRO A 59 14.68 -5.78 -2.66
C PRO A 59 14.35 -7.13 -3.30
N ARG A 60 15.33 -8.02 -3.37
CA ARG A 60 15.25 -9.26 -4.17
C ARG A 60 14.35 -10.33 -3.58
N ASN A 61 14.12 -10.29 -2.27
CA ASN A 61 13.28 -11.23 -1.53
C ASN A 61 11.79 -10.86 -1.56
N ALA A 62 11.38 -9.98 -2.48
CA ALA A 62 9.99 -9.63 -2.71
C ALA A 62 9.70 -9.48 -4.21
N THR A 63 8.44 -9.69 -4.58
CA THR A 63 7.90 -9.35 -5.88
C THR A 63 7.44 -7.90 -5.88
N TRP A 64 7.69 -7.18 -6.97
CA TRP A 64 7.34 -5.77 -7.12
C TRP A 64 6.49 -5.57 -8.36
N TYR A 65 5.39 -4.85 -8.24
CA TYR A 65 4.49 -4.51 -9.34
C TYR A 65 4.46 -3.00 -9.53
N SER A 66 4.59 -2.52 -10.77
CA SER A 66 4.52 -1.08 -11.04
C SER A 66 3.11 -0.54 -10.77
N LEU A 67 3.03 0.64 -10.16
CA LEU A 67 1.78 1.40 -9.98
C LEU A 67 1.66 2.59 -10.98
N ARG A 68 2.42 2.59 -12.07
CA ARG A 68 2.44 3.64 -13.11
C ARG A 68 1.91 3.15 -14.46
N ASP A 69 2.49 3.61 -15.57
CA ASP A 69 2.02 3.38 -16.95
C ASP A 69 1.98 1.90 -17.31
N ASP A 70 2.89 1.11 -16.74
CA ASP A 70 2.92 -0.34 -16.76
C ASP A 70 2.21 -0.93 -15.53
N PHE A 71 1.02 -0.40 -15.19
CA PHE A 71 0.26 -0.78 -14.00
C PHE A 71 0.09 -2.30 -13.91
N GLY A 72 0.55 -2.88 -12.81
CA GLY A 72 0.45 -4.32 -12.57
C GLY A 72 1.54 -5.17 -13.22
N VAL A 73 2.42 -4.58 -14.04
CA VAL A 73 3.56 -5.29 -14.60
C VAL A 73 4.60 -5.53 -13.50
N LYS A 74 5.14 -6.74 -13.46
CA LYS A 74 6.20 -7.12 -12.53
C LYS A 74 7.49 -6.39 -12.88
N ALA A 75 8.01 -5.61 -11.94
CA ALA A 75 9.28 -4.92 -12.05
C ALA A 75 10.46 -5.84 -11.72
N GLN A 76 11.60 -5.57 -12.34
CA GLN A 76 12.84 -6.30 -12.07
C GLN A 76 13.37 -5.95 -10.68
N SER A 77 13.62 -6.98 -9.85
CA SER A 77 14.27 -6.80 -8.55
C SER A 77 15.80 -6.63 -8.68
N GLY A 78 16.40 -6.03 -7.66
CA GLY A 78 17.78 -5.56 -7.66
C GLY A 78 17.88 -4.09 -8.06
N PHE A 79 19.11 -3.66 -8.33
CA PHE A 79 19.37 -2.33 -8.86
C PHE A 79 19.05 -2.26 -10.35
N SER A 80 18.22 -1.30 -10.74
CA SER A 80 17.80 -1.07 -12.11
C SER A 80 17.55 0.41 -12.38
N PHE A 81 17.63 0.80 -13.66
CA PHE A 81 17.18 2.12 -14.11
C PHE A 81 15.70 2.07 -14.45
N PHE A 82 14.94 3.02 -13.92
CA PHE A 82 13.51 3.18 -14.18
C PHE A 82 13.24 4.52 -14.85
N SER A 83 12.38 4.52 -15.87
CA SER A 83 11.91 5.74 -16.53
C SER A 83 11.18 6.65 -15.55
N ALA A 84 11.51 7.94 -15.56
CA ALA A 84 10.95 8.98 -14.70
C ALA A 84 10.98 10.35 -15.41
N PRO A 85 10.26 10.52 -16.54
CA PRO A 85 10.19 11.82 -17.20
C PRO A 85 9.40 12.82 -16.35
N LEU A 86 9.67 14.11 -16.55
CA LEU A 86 9.14 15.20 -15.72
C LEU A 86 7.60 15.30 -15.72
N ASP A 87 6.95 14.86 -16.80
CA ASP A 87 5.50 14.88 -16.99
C ASP A 87 4.80 13.66 -16.38
N ARG A 88 5.52 12.81 -15.64
CA ARG A 88 4.97 11.58 -15.05
C ARG A 88 5.31 11.46 -13.58
N LEU A 89 4.55 10.60 -12.90
CA LEU A 89 4.86 10.20 -11.54
C LEU A 89 6.24 9.53 -11.46
N PRO A 90 6.98 9.74 -10.36
CA PRO A 90 8.22 9.00 -10.12
C PRO A 90 7.93 7.50 -9.98
N PRO A 91 8.92 6.61 -10.14
CA PRO A 91 8.75 5.18 -9.93
C PRO A 91 8.12 4.84 -8.57
N VAL A 92 6.97 4.17 -8.63
CA VAL A 92 6.22 3.68 -7.47
C VAL A 92 5.89 2.21 -7.71
N PHE A 93 6.17 1.37 -6.72
CA PHE A 93 5.99 -0.06 -6.80
C PHE A 93 5.19 -0.59 -5.62
N LEU A 94 4.29 -1.53 -5.89
CA LEU A 94 3.55 -2.29 -4.89
C LEU A 94 4.26 -3.63 -4.67
N ARG A 95 4.60 -3.90 -3.41
CA ARG A 95 5.13 -5.18 -2.95
C ARG A 95 4.05 -6.26 -3.02
N GLY A 96 4.41 -7.42 -3.58
CA GLY A 96 3.60 -8.62 -3.52
C GLY A 96 3.34 -9.07 -2.08
N GLY A 97 2.24 -9.80 -1.89
CA GLY A 97 1.78 -10.23 -0.58
C GLY A 97 0.86 -9.22 0.11
N TYR A 98 0.63 -8.04 -0.48
CA TYR A 98 -0.18 -6.99 0.13
C TYR A 98 -1.45 -6.67 -0.67
N ILE A 99 -2.54 -6.39 0.07
CA ILE A 99 -3.81 -5.87 -0.45
C ILE A 99 -3.97 -4.43 0.00
N ILE A 100 -4.09 -3.51 -0.95
CA ILE A 100 -4.25 -2.08 -0.69
C ILE A 100 -5.68 -1.64 -1.01
N PRO A 101 -6.45 -1.18 -0.01
CA PRO A 101 -7.70 -0.48 -0.26
C PRO A 101 -7.42 0.94 -0.76
N ARG A 102 -8.08 1.33 -1.85
CA ARG A 102 -8.02 2.68 -2.42
C ARG A 102 -9.40 3.20 -2.77
N GLN A 103 -9.55 4.52 -2.84
CA GLN A 103 -10.75 5.19 -3.35
C GLN A 103 -10.37 6.04 -4.55
N ARG A 104 -11.32 6.24 -5.47
CA ARG A 104 -11.12 7.14 -6.60
C ARG A 104 -11.07 8.59 -6.09
N GLY A 105 -9.96 9.30 -6.33
CA GLY A 105 -9.78 10.67 -5.86
C GLY A 105 -10.85 11.65 -6.39
N GLY A 106 -11.40 12.47 -5.49
CA GLY A 106 -12.22 13.64 -5.77
C GLY A 106 -11.46 14.96 -5.56
N GLN A 107 -12.14 16.09 -5.71
CA GLN A 107 -11.53 17.41 -5.43
C GLN A 107 -11.26 17.64 -3.94
N THR A 108 -12.03 16.98 -3.06
CA THR A 108 -11.86 17.04 -1.61
C THR A 108 -11.89 15.64 -1.00
N THR A 109 -11.38 15.50 0.21
CA THR A 109 -11.47 14.26 1.00
C THR A 109 -12.92 13.92 1.32
N ALA A 110 -13.76 14.91 1.67
CA ALA A 110 -15.20 14.71 1.89
C ALA A 110 -15.89 14.07 0.66
N ALA A 111 -15.63 14.58 -0.55
CA ALA A 111 -16.18 13.99 -1.78
C ALA A 111 -15.58 12.61 -2.09
N THR A 112 -14.31 12.40 -1.76
CA THR A 112 -13.62 11.10 -1.96
C THR A 112 -14.18 10.02 -1.03
N ARG A 113 -14.47 10.38 0.23
CA ARG A 113 -14.96 9.46 1.27
C ARG A 113 -16.35 8.89 0.98
N GLN A 114 -17.15 9.59 0.15
CA GLN A 114 -18.45 9.10 -0.32
C GLN A 114 -18.34 8.04 -1.43
N ARG A 115 -17.15 7.81 -1.99
CA ARG A 115 -16.95 6.87 -3.10
C ARG A 115 -16.64 5.47 -2.58
N PRO A 116 -17.05 4.42 -3.31
CA PRO A 116 -16.73 3.07 -2.91
C PRO A 116 -15.22 2.81 -2.95
N PHE A 117 -14.78 1.86 -2.12
CA PHE A 117 -13.44 1.33 -2.13
C PHE A 117 -13.23 0.36 -3.29
N GLN A 118 -11.98 0.31 -3.72
CA GLN A 118 -11.43 -0.68 -4.65
C GLN A 118 -10.22 -1.31 -3.99
N LEU A 119 -10.00 -2.60 -4.21
CA LEU A 119 -8.83 -3.30 -3.71
C LEU A 119 -7.82 -3.50 -4.83
N VAL A 120 -6.53 -3.28 -4.53
CA VAL A 120 -5.42 -3.71 -5.39
C VAL A 120 -4.72 -4.84 -4.65
N ILE A 121 -4.74 -6.03 -5.24
CA ILE A 121 -4.23 -7.27 -4.66
C ILE A 121 -2.92 -7.60 -5.39
N ALA A 122 -1.78 -7.37 -4.76
CA ALA A 122 -0.49 -7.77 -5.31
C ALA A 122 -0.11 -9.15 -4.80
N VAL A 123 -0.07 -10.14 -5.70
CA VAL A 123 0.11 -11.54 -5.34
C VAL A 123 1.59 -11.85 -5.12
N GLU A 124 1.90 -12.55 -4.03
CA GLU A 124 3.20 -13.19 -3.82
C GLU A 124 2.99 -14.59 -3.23
N ASN A 125 3.64 -15.60 -3.80
CA ASN A 125 3.48 -16.99 -3.36
C ASN A 125 2.00 -17.42 -3.23
N SER A 126 1.21 -16.99 -4.22
CA SER A 126 -0.24 -17.23 -4.33
C SER A 126 -1.08 -16.69 -3.17
N LYS A 127 -0.58 -15.71 -2.42
CA LYS A 127 -1.27 -15.11 -1.28
C LYS A 127 -1.08 -13.60 -1.24
N SER A 128 -2.05 -12.91 -0.64
CA SER A 128 -1.93 -11.52 -0.23
C SER A 128 -2.80 -11.24 0.99
N PHE A 129 -2.39 -10.29 1.82
CA PHE A 129 -3.18 -9.85 2.96
C PHE A 129 -3.24 -8.33 3.05
N GLY A 130 -4.30 -7.81 3.66
CA GLY A 130 -4.43 -6.38 3.87
C GLY A 130 -5.43 -6.06 4.96
N LYS A 131 -5.53 -4.78 5.28
CA LYS A 131 -6.44 -4.29 6.30
C LYS A 131 -6.92 -2.89 5.92
N LEU A 132 -8.17 -2.60 6.25
CA LEU A 132 -8.77 -1.28 6.18
C LEU A 132 -9.23 -0.88 7.58
N ILE A 133 -8.83 0.32 7.99
CA ILE A 133 -9.38 1.02 9.15
C ILE A 133 -10.23 2.19 8.62
N TRP A 134 -11.46 2.29 9.09
CA TRP A 134 -12.43 3.28 8.68
C TRP A 134 -13.19 3.85 9.88
N ASP A 135 -13.02 5.14 10.13
CA ASP A 135 -13.75 5.91 11.13
C ASP A 135 -14.44 7.12 10.46
N ASP A 136 -14.92 8.08 11.24
CA ASP A 136 -15.52 9.32 10.71
C ASP A 136 -14.49 10.26 10.06
N GLY A 137 -13.23 10.19 10.49
CA GLY A 137 -12.10 10.97 10.00
C GLY A 137 -11.97 12.38 10.60
N GLU A 138 -12.78 12.72 11.61
CA GLU A 138 -12.88 14.09 12.15
C GLU A 138 -12.94 14.14 13.68
N SER A 139 -13.55 13.15 14.34
CA SER A 139 -13.72 13.19 15.80
C SER A 139 -12.39 13.17 16.54
N ILE A 140 -12.33 13.93 17.64
CA ILE A 140 -11.18 13.94 18.54
C ILE A 140 -11.21 12.66 19.37
N VAL A 141 -10.11 11.90 19.32
CA VAL A 141 -9.96 10.66 20.08
C VAL A 141 -9.18 10.94 21.36
N GLU A 142 -9.89 11.01 22.49
CA GLU A 142 -9.26 11.16 23.81
C GLU A 142 -8.85 9.80 24.39
N ASN A 143 -9.57 8.73 24.04
CA ASN A 143 -9.28 7.37 24.45
C ASN A 143 -9.49 6.38 23.29
N PHE A 144 -8.45 5.65 22.90
CA PHE A 144 -8.48 4.68 21.81
C PHE A 144 -9.43 3.51 22.07
N ASP A 145 -9.63 3.10 23.32
CA ASP A 145 -10.54 2.00 23.67
C ASP A 145 -12.01 2.36 23.38
N GLN A 146 -12.32 3.66 23.45
CA GLN A 146 -13.65 4.22 23.20
C GLN A 146 -13.79 4.77 21.77
N HIS A 147 -12.74 4.67 20.95
CA HIS A 147 -12.80 5.15 19.57
C HIS A 147 -13.66 4.24 18.70
N ASP A 148 -14.64 4.85 18.05
CA ASP A 148 -15.50 4.19 17.08
C ASP A 148 -14.79 4.11 15.73
N TYR A 149 -14.50 2.88 15.30
CA TYR A 149 -13.97 2.60 13.98
C TYR A 149 -14.36 1.20 13.52
N VAL A 150 -14.35 1.02 12.21
CA VAL A 150 -14.52 -0.24 11.51
C VAL A 150 -13.15 -0.79 11.12
N GLU A 151 -12.93 -2.07 11.38
CA GLU A 151 -11.74 -2.80 10.97
C GLU A 151 -12.11 -3.99 10.09
N LEU A 152 -11.61 -3.98 8.87
CA LEU A 152 -11.78 -5.04 7.88
C LEU A 152 -10.43 -5.65 7.54
N HIS A 153 -10.33 -6.98 7.60
CA HIS A 153 -9.16 -7.73 7.16
C HIS A 153 -9.45 -8.40 5.82
N PHE A 154 -8.45 -8.38 4.94
CA PHE A 154 -8.50 -8.97 3.61
C PHE A 154 -7.50 -10.12 3.54
N ASN A 155 -7.96 -11.28 3.13
CA ASN A 155 -7.12 -12.43 2.86
C ASN A 155 -7.41 -12.97 1.47
N PHE A 156 -6.40 -12.92 0.60
CA PHE A 156 -6.46 -13.47 -0.75
C PHE A 156 -5.59 -14.70 -0.85
N THR A 157 -6.11 -15.74 -1.47
CA THR A 157 -5.37 -16.96 -1.82
C THR A 157 -5.74 -17.41 -3.22
N MET A 158 -4.79 -18.02 -3.93
CA MET A 158 -5.06 -18.62 -5.23
C MET A 158 -4.28 -19.93 -5.42
N ASN A 159 -4.75 -20.73 -6.36
CA ASN A 159 -4.07 -21.90 -6.89
C ASN A 159 -4.29 -21.93 -8.42
N ASP A 160 -3.87 -23.02 -9.07
CA ASP A 160 -3.92 -23.14 -10.53
C ASP A 160 -5.33 -23.10 -11.14
N THR A 161 -6.38 -23.32 -10.34
CA THR A 161 -7.77 -23.45 -10.83
C THR A 161 -8.74 -22.42 -10.24
N ALA A 162 -8.42 -21.82 -9.09
CA ALA A 162 -9.31 -20.92 -8.39
C ALA A 162 -8.55 -19.85 -7.59
N SER A 163 -9.22 -18.72 -7.39
CA SER A 163 -8.82 -17.68 -6.45
C SER A 163 -9.96 -17.38 -5.48
N GLN A 164 -9.60 -16.98 -4.27
CA GLN A 164 -10.55 -16.64 -3.22
C GLN A 164 -10.09 -15.39 -2.48
N LEU A 165 -11.01 -14.45 -2.28
CA LEU A 165 -10.84 -13.28 -1.44
C LEU A 165 -11.84 -13.36 -0.28
N ILE A 166 -11.33 -13.34 0.95
CA ILE A 166 -12.13 -13.33 2.19
C ILE A 166 -12.01 -11.95 2.83
N LEU A 167 -13.16 -11.36 3.15
CA LEU A 167 -13.30 -10.12 3.90
C LEU A 167 -13.81 -10.47 5.30
N SER A 168 -13.04 -10.13 6.33
CA SER A 168 -13.40 -10.38 7.73
C SER A 168 -13.64 -9.05 8.45
N LEU A 169 -14.85 -8.84 8.95
CA LEU A 169 -15.18 -7.72 9.82
C LEU A 169 -14.71 -8.04 11.24
N VAL A 170 -13.64 -7.38 11.67
CA VAL A 170 -12.98 -7.61 12.97
C VAL A 170 -13.56 -6.69 14.03
N LYS A 171 -13.79 -5.44 13.69
CA LYS A 171 -14.48 -4.45 14.56
C LYS A 171 -15.51 -3.68 13.74
N SER A 172 -16.66 -3.44 14.36
CA SER A 172 -17.67 -2.51 13.86
C SER A 172 -18.04 -1.51 14.96
N ALA A 173 -18.56 -0.37 14.56
CA ALA A 173 -19.14 0.63 15.44
C ALA A 173 -20.55 0.95 14.96
N SER A 174 -21.51 1.08 15.87
CA SER A 174 -22.92 1.35 15.52
C SER A 174 -23.14 2.73 14.87
N SER A 175 -22.24 3.67 15.15
CA SER A 175 -22.22 5.02 14.60
C SER A 175 -21.72 5.08 13.14
N LEU A 176 -21.15 3.99 12.62
CA LEU A 176 -20.48 3.96 11.32
C LEU A 176 -21.05 2.89 10.40
N THR A 177 -21.21 3.26 9.13
CA THR A 177 -21.56 2.30 8.08
C THR A 177 -20.28 1.64 7.56
N VAL A 178 -20.30 0.32 7.43
CA VAL A 178 -19.20 -0.42 6.79
C VAL A 178 -19.05 0.07 5.35
N PRO A 179 -17.84 0.50 4.94
CA PRO A 179 -17.65 1.07 3.61
C PRO A 179 -17.86 0.02 2.52
N ASN A 180 -18.48 0.44 1.42
CA ASN A 180 -18.73 -0.44 0.28
C ASN A 180 -17.42 -0.68 -0.51
N ILE A 181 -17.17 -1.94 -0.90
CA ILE A 181 -16.06 -2.36 -1.75
C ILE A 181 -16.64 -2.89 -3.06
N THR A 182 -16.39 -2.18 -4.16
CA THR A 182 -17.06 -2.47 -5.44
C THR A 182 -16.22 -3.25 -6.44
N SER A 183 -14.89 -3.27 -6.27
CA SER A 183 -14.01 -3.99 -7.19
C SER A 183 -12.68 -4.38 -6.55
N ALA A 184 -12.05 -5.40 -7.13
CA ALA A 184 -10.69 -5.81 -6.83
C ALA A 184 -9.89 -6.00 -8.13
N SER A 185 -8.66 -5.51 -8.16
CA SER A 185 -7.70 -5.71 -9.26
C SER A 185 -6.57 -6.59 -8.75
N ILE A 186 -6.35 -7.73 -9.39
CA ILE A 186 -5.30 -8.68 -9.02
C ILE A 186 -4.07 -8.42 -9.91
N LEU A 187 -2.89 -8.30 -9.28
CA LEU A 187 -1.60 -8.14 -9.93
C LEU A 187 -0.78 -9.41 -9.67
N GLY A 188 -0.47 -10.15 -10.73
CA GLY A 188 0.19 -11.46 -10.65
C GLY A 188 -0.73 -12.62 -10.97
#